data_AF-A0A4Q2D3H1-F1
#
_entry.id   AF-A0A4Q2D3H1-F1
#
_cell.length_a   1.000
_cell.length_b   1.000
_cell.length_c   1.000
_cell.angle_alpha   90.00
_cell.angle_beta   90.00
_cell.angle_gamma   90.00
#
_symmetry.space_group_name_H-M   'P 1'
#
loop_
_entity.id
_entity.type
_entity.pdbx_description
1 polymer ?
#
loop_
_entity_poly.entity_id
_entity_poly.type
_entity_poly.pdbx_seq_one_letter_code
_entity_poly.pdbx_strand_id
1 'polypeptide(L)'
;MWAALEAANKEKSTGVIAYVLAEDDVQVLKKANKSLDELLHGFWIENHIAGTIVLADILSTVQDQARHSERVPGAAYDSQEVAAKIMPCFEGTRSTLLANVGRWMSGAVDGHNPPLYILDGIAGIGKSTVAITVAQRAADPEINCLGATFFFSRDQEDRKRSLGFVHTIAYQLACYHASYGKAIAAAITSNPAALDKVLTQQFNLLVAKPLQPAEEDKAKLAQLSGKLFIYASTAVKFILDQQHLDPKGQLESLLELQPDSSSPLSQLDGLYFYVLHSAKPVKNAENWLRPFQIIVGAILVLQTPLSVMSLARLLDQQEGTIKATLGNLHSILAPSGEGSALTYKVHHKSFPDFITGPSCPSEFQIIEEEHHLDLAKCCLQVMSRQLKFNICQVPVPSVDQFKDLDDLLKEGLSTEHITQELQYALCYWASHLSKAKGMDSDLMALLDQFSKEHLMHWLEGLAWIKQLDVAHSALEEALATLASHIGKHLCIYIGLAYLWHQSRQSSGKYIRRQIMEFTSTKEI
;
A
#
# COMPACT_ATOMS: atom_id res chain seq x y z
N MET A 1 18.06 15.60 38.46
CA MET A 1 17.40 15.71 37.14
C MET A 1 15.89 15.87 37.29
N TRP A 2 15.18 14.95 37.96
CA TRP A 2 13.72 15.09 38.15
C TRP A 2 13.32 16.35 38.94
N ALA A 3 14.00 16.66 40.04
CA ALA A 3 13.75 17.89 40.82
C ALA A 3 14.08 19.21 40.07
N ALA A 4 14.98 19.16 39.07
CA ALA A 4 15.32 20.32 38.24
C ALA A 4 14.31 20.51 37.10
N LEU A 5 13.80 19.41 36.55
CA LEU A 5 12.69 19.39 35.60
C LEU A 5 11.38 19.82 36.26
N GLU A 6 11.13 19.43 37.51
CA GLU A 6 9.93 19.82 38.27
C GLU A 6 9.95 21.31 38.66
N ALA A 7 11.12 21.88 38.94
CA ALA A 7 11.30 23.32 39.14
C ALA A 7 11.11 24.14 37.85
N ALA A 8 11.57 23.62 36.69
CA ALA A 8 11.36 24.26 35.39
C ALA A 8 9.90 24.16 34.90
N ASN A 9 9.20 23.08 35.25
CA ASN A 9 7.81 22.83 34.83
C ASN A 9 6.78 23.61 35.67
N LYS A 10 7.15 24.05 36.88
CA LYS A 10 6.27 24.86 37.77
C LYS A 10 6.20 26.34 37.40
N GLU A 11 7.15 26.88 36.64
CA GLU A 11 7.23 28.32 36.35
C GLU A 11 6.81 28.70 34.91
N LYS A 12 6.61 27.74 34.00
CA LYS A 12 6.25 28.02 32.59
C LYS A 12 5.26 27.02 31.98
N SER A 13 4.14 26.80 32.67
CA SER A 13 2.97 26.23 32.03
C SER A 13 2.27 27.27 31.16
N THR A 14 2.52 27.21 29.85
CA THR A 14 1.57 27.49 28.75
C THR A 14 2.32 27.33 27.42
N GLY A 15 2.31 26.09 26.91
CA GLY A 15 3.12 25.58 25.79
C GLY A 15 2.79 26.10 24.38
N VAL A 16 2.39 27.36 24.21
CA VAL A 16 2.18 27.95 22.88
C VAL A 16 2.71 29.39 22.78
N ILE A 17 2.84 30.13 23.89
CA ILE A 17 3.29 31.54 23.85
C ILE A 17 4.81 31.68 23.67
N ALA A 18 5.61 30.65 23.99
CA ALA A 18 7.04 30.64 23.70
C ALA A 18 7.37 30.40 22.20
N TYR A 19 6.41 29.89 21.43
CA TYR A 19 6.59 29.67 19.98
C TYR A 19 6.32 30.95 19.16
N VAL A 20 5.58 31.91 19.73
CA VAL A 20 5.18 33.16 19.04
C VAL A 20 6.02 34.38 19.48
N LEU A 21 6.97 34.22 20.42
CA LEU A 21 7.86 35.30 20.86
C LEU A 21 9.36 35.00 20.66
N ALA A 22 9.69 34.15 19.68
CA ALA A 22 11.07 33.85 19.30
C ALA A 22 11.36 34.12 17.81
N GLU A 23 10.66 35.07 17.20
CA GLU A 23 10.95 35.51 15.83
C GLU A 23 12.22 36.38 15.69
N ASP A 24 12.85 36.80 16.79
CA ASP A 24 13.99 37.74 16.75
C ASP A 24 15.35 37.17 17.18
N ASP A 25 15.49 35.87 17.47
CA ASP A 25 16.81 35.32 17.85
C ASP A 25 17.16 33.99 17.16
N VAL A 26 17.61 34.11 15.92
CA VAL A 26 18.16 33.04 15.07
C VAL A 26 19.31 32.28 15.78
N GLN A 27 20.02 32.89 16.73
CA GLN A 27 21.12 32.21 17.43
C GLN A 27 20.60 31.21 18.47
N VAL A 28 19.48 31.51 19.12
CA VAL A 28 18.84 30.59 20.08
C VAL A 28 18.28 29.37 19.35
N LEU A 29 17.65 29.56 18.18
CA LEU A 29 17.19 28.47 17.31
C LEU A 29 18.33 27.58 16.82
N LYS A 30 19.44 28.18 16.36
CA LYS A 30 20.63 27.42 15.94
C LYS A 30 21.25 26.64 17.09
N LYS A 31 21.30 27.22 18.29
CA LYS A 31 21.83 26.55 19.48
C LYS A 31 20.93 25.40 19.95
N ALA A 32 19.60 25.59 19.91
CA ALA A 32 18.63 24.56 20.24
C ALA A 32 18.70 23.38 19.26
N ASN A 33 18.71 23.64 17.94
CA ASN A 33 18.90 22.60 16.93
C ASN A 33 20.23 21.87 17.11
N LYS A 34 21.32 22.59 17.38
CA LYS A 34 22.61 21.96 17.64
C LYS A 34 22.58 21.07 18.89
N SER A 35 21.94 21.50 19.98
CA SER A 35 21.77 20.65 21.16
C SER A 35 20.83 19.47 20.93
N LEU A 36 19.84 19.61 20.05
CA LEU A 36 18.92 18.53 19.67
C LEU A 36 19.63 17.49 18.79
N ASP A 37 20.48 17.94 17.86
CA ASP A 37 21.37 17.09 17.07
C ASP A 37 22.40 16.37 17.97
N GLU A 38 22.99 17.07 18.95
CA GLU A 38 23.89 16.47 19.94
C GLU A 38 23.18 15.44 20.82
N LEU A 39 21.92 15.67 21.22
CA LEU A 39 21.10 14.72 21.97
C LEU A 39 20.68 13.51 21.12
N LEU A 40 20.29 13.72 19.86
CA LEU A 40 19.97 12.64 18.93
C LEU A 40 21.21 11.80 18.65
N HIS A 41 22.36 12.44 18.46
CA HIS A 41 23.63 11.76 18.27
C HIS A 41 24.05 10.99 19.55
N GLY A 42 23.80 11.55 20.73
CA GLY A 42 24.00 10.89 22.02
C GLY A 42 23.09 9.68 22.20
N PHE A 43 21.80 9.80 21.90
CA PHE A 43 20.82 8.70 21.94
C PHE A 43 21.16 7.60 20.92
N TRP A 44 21.62 7.98 19.73
CA TRP A 44 22.06 7.03 18.71
C TRP A 44 23.32 6.29 19.17
N ILE A 45 24.30 7.00 19.74
CA ILE A 45 25.50 6.38 20.33
C ILE A 45 25.11 5.48 21.51
N GLU A 46 24.24 5.91 22.42
CA GLU A 46 23.85 5.15 23.60
C GLU A 46 23.09 3.89 23.24
N ASN A 47 22.15 3.94 22.29
CA ASN A 47 21.47 2.75 21.78
C ASN A 47 22.41 1.87 20.95
N HIS A 48 23.30 2.45 20.16
CA HIS A 48 24.28 1.69 19.40
C HIS A 48 25.27 1.00 20.34
N ILE A 49 25.74 1.67 21.40
CA ILE A 49 26.62 1.12 22.44
C ILE A 49 25.86 0.07 23.27
N ALA A 50 24.64 0.33 23.73
CA ALA A 50 23.85 -0.63 24.48
C ALA A 50 23.53 -1.87 23.64
N GLY A 51 23.16 -1.67 22.37
CA GLY A 51 22.98 -2.73 21.38
C GLY A 51 24.27 -3.50 21.13
N THR A 52 25.41 -2.81 20.98
CA THR A 52 26.73 -3.42 20.76
C THR A 52 27.26 -4.13 21.99
N ILE A 53 26.98 -3.66 23.21
CA ILE A 53 27.35 -4.31 24.47
C ILE A 53 26.51 -5.57 24.66
N VAL A 54 25.19 -5.50 24.45
CA VAL A 54 24.33 -6.68 24.51
C VAL A 54 24.71 -7.69 23.42
N LEU A 55 24.99 -7.22 22.20
CA LEU A 55 25.52 -8.07 21.13
C LEU A 55 26.89 -8.62 21.48
N ALA A 56 27.79 -7.87 22.12
CA ALA A 56 29.13 -8.32 22.53
C ALA A 56 29.08 -9.34 23.66
N ASP A 57 28.13 -9.23 24.59
CA ASP A 57 27.93 -10.16 25.71
C ASP A 57 27.24 -11.45 25.24
N ILE A 58 26.28 -11.32 24.32
CA ILE A 58 25.72 -12.48 23.59
C ILE A 58 26.79 -13.12 22.71
N LEU A 59 27.60 -12.32 22.00
CA LEU A 59 28.70 -12.79 21.16
C LEU A 59 29.79 -13.45 21.99
N SER A 60 30.12 -12.96 23.19
CA SER A 60 31.10 -13.59 24.08
C SER A 60 30.58 -14.95 24.56
N THR A 61 29.30 -15.01 24.96
CA THR A 61 28.62 -16.25 25.37
C THR A 61 28.55 -17.25 24.23
N VAL A 62 28.17 -16.79 23.03
CA VAL A 62 28.12 -17.60 21.81
C VAL A 62 29.53 -18.00 21.39
N GLN A 63 30.54 -17.12 21.44
CA GLN A 63 31.92 -17.41 21.03
C GLN A 63 32.60 -18.39 21.98
N ASP A 64 32.44 -18.25 23.30
CA ASP A 64 33.05 -19.16 24.28
C ASP A 64 32.44 -20.56 24.21
N GLN A 65 31.12 -20.68 23.95
CA GLN A 65 30.48 -21.97 23.71
C GLN A 65 30.74 -22.50 22.28
N ALA A 66 30.88 -21.62 21.28
CA ALA A 66 31.17 -21.97 19.89
C ALA A 66 32.67 -22.17 19.58
N ARG A 67 33.58 -22.08 20.57
CA ARG A 67 34.97 -22.56 20.40
C ARG A 67 35.05 -24.06 20.09
N HIS A 68 33.96 -24.80 20.32
CA HIS A 68 33.76 -26.20 19.91
C HIS A 68 32.91 -26.35 18.63
N SER A 69 32.53 -25.25 17.97
CA SER A 69 31.64 -25.26 16.80
C SER A 69 32.42 -25.15 15.49
N GLU A 70 32.19 -26.09 14.58
CA GLU A 70 32.72 -26.14 13.21
C GLU A 70 32.12 -25.03 12.32
N ARG A 71 32.27 -23.76 12.70
CA ARG A 71 31.86 -22.64 11.85
C ARG A 71 32.75 -22.56 10.62
N VAL A 72 32.16 -22.14 9.50
CA VAL A 72 32.86 -21.93 8.22
C VAL A 72 32.72 -20.47 7.78
N PRO A 73 33.56 -19.54 8.29
CA PRO A 73 33.51 -18.13 7.92
C PRO A 73 33.76 -17.89 6.43
N GLY A 74 34.62 -18.70 5.80
CA GLY A 74 34.92 -18.67 4.37
C GLY A 74 33.74 -18.97 3.43
N ALA A 75 32.58 -19.33 3.98
CA ALA A 75 31.35 -19.55 3.23
C ALA A 75 30.48 -18.29 3.09
N ALA A 76 30.75 -17.23 3.85
CA ALA A 76 29.98 -15.99 3.77
C ALA A 76 30.21 -15.26 2.43
N TYR A 77 29.19 -14.54 1.96
CA TYR A 77 29.23 -13.82 0.68
C TYR A 77 30.38 -12.80 0.58
N ASP A 78 30.71 -12.16 1.70
CA ASP A 78 31.75 -11.14 1.87
C ASP A 78 33.09 -11.72 2.32
N SER A 79 33.22 -13.05 2.39
CA SER A 79 34.50 -13.68 2.72
C SER A 79 35.51 -13.53 1.58
N GLN A 80 36.79 -13.40 1.94
CA GLN A 80 37.88 -13.29 0.98
C GLN A 80 37.93 -14.49 0.01
N GLU A 81 37.55 -15.69 0.48
CA GLU A 81 37.57 -16.90 -0.34
C GLU A 81 36.44 -16.96 -1.37
N VAL A 82 35.27 -16.40 -1.06
CA VAL A 82 34.17 -16.27 -2.01
C VAL A 82 34.48 -15.16 -3.00
N ALA A 83 34.92 -13.99 -2.51
CA ALA A 83 35.27 -12.84 -3.32
C ALA A 83 36.42 -13.12 -4.31
N ALA A 84 37.38 -13.97 -3.94
CA ALA A 84 38.49 -14.35 -4.83
C ALA A 84 38.07 -15.26 -6.00
N LYS A 85 36.93 -15.97 -5.90
CA LYS A 85 36.49 -16.95 -6.91
C LYS A 85 35.24 -16.54 -7.67
N ILE A 86 34.38 -15.73 -7.08
CA ILE A 86 33.06 -15.40 -7.62
C ILE A 86 32.93 -13.88 -7.72
N MET A 87 32.95 -13.36 -8.94
CA MET A 87 32.64 -11.96 -9.21
C MET A 87 31.13 -11.74 -9.25
N PRO A 88 30.62 -10.59 -8.80
CA PRO A 88 29.23 -10.18 -9.02
C PRO A 88 28.97 -9.84 -10.49
N CYS A 89 27.68 -9.73 -10.84
CA CYS A 89 27.24 -9.30 -12.15
C CYS A 89 27.79 -7.90 -12.42
N PHE A 90 28.25 -7.68 -13.66
CA PHE A 90 28.58 -6.33 -14.11
C PHE A 90 27.34 -5.45 -14.07
N GLU A 91 27.54 -4.16 -13.79
CA GLU A 91 26.48 -3.17 -13.75
C GLU A 91 25.66 -3.18 -15.06
N GLY A 92 24.34 -3.05 -14.94
CA GLY A 92 23.40 -3.10 -16.07
C GLY A 92 23.18 -4.49 -16.69
N THR A 93 23.90 -5.54 -16.26
CA THR A 93 23.71 -6.89 -16.77
C THR A 93 22.72 -7.70 -15.93
N ARG A 94 22.06 -8.69 -16.54
CA ARG A 94 21.09 -9.59 -15.88
C ARG A 94 19.96 -8.85 -15.13
N SER A 95 19.70 -7.58 -15.47
CA SER A 95 18.77 -6.69 -14.77
C SER A 95 17.37 -7.28 -14.64
N THR A 96 16.83 -7.88 -15.70
CA THR A 96 15.51 -8.54 -15.66
C THR A 96 15.47 -9.71 -14.68
N LEU A 97 16.51 -10.56 -14.68
CA LEU A 97 16.62 -11.68 -13.76
C LEU A 97 16.75 -11.21 -12.31
N LEU A 98 17.62 -10.23 -12.06
CA LEU A 98 17.83 -9.66 -10.72
C LEU A 98 16.57 -8.96 -10.21
N ALA A 99 15.82 -8.27 -11.08
CA ALA A 99 14.54 -7.67 -10.73
C ALA A 99 13.50 -8.75 -10.37
N ASN A 100 13.46 -9.86 -11.09
CA ASN A 100 12.55 -10.98 -10.78
C ASN A 100 12.91 -11.65 -9.44
N VAL A 101 14.19 -11.86 -9.16
CA VAL A 101 14.65 -12.34 -7.85
C VAL A 101 14.27 -11.35 -6.75
N GLY A 102 14.45 -10.05 -6.99
CA GLY A 102 14.04 -8.99 -6.06
C GLY A 102 12.54 -9.02 -5.76
N ARG A 103 11.67 -9.18 -6.78
CA ARG A 103 10.22 -9.32 -6.60
C ARG A 103 9.84 -10.57 -5.80
N TRP A 104 10.55 -11.68 -6.04
CA TRP A 104 10.35 -12.90 -5.25
C TRP A 104 10.74 -12.68 -3.78
N MET A 105 11.90 -12.08 -3.53
CA MET A 105 12.35 -11.75 -2.17
C MET A 105 11.40 -10.80 -1.45
N SER A 106 10.88 -9.81 -2.16
CA SER A 106 9.96 -8.82 -1.62
C SER A 106 8.53 -9.33 -1.46
N GLY A 107 8.24 -10.59 -1.78
CA GLY A 107 6.88 -11.11 -1.59
C GLY A 107 5.85 -10.68 -2.64
N ALA A 108 6.28 -9.93 -3.67
CA ALA A 108 5.40 -9.19 -4.59
C ALA A 108 4.79 -10.03 -5.72
N VAL A 109 4.79 -11.36 -5.62
CA VAL A 109 4.19 -12.26 -6.62
C VAL A 109 2.99 -12.96 -5.98
N ASP A 110 1.86 -12.90 -6.67
CA ASP A 110 0.54 -13.31 -6.17
C ASP A 110 0.51 -14.70 -5.50
N GLY A 111 -0.12 -14.75 -4.32
CA GLY A 111 -0.85 -15.93 -3.80
C GLY A 111 -0.04 -17.09 -3.22
N HIS A 112 1.18 -17.36 -3.68
CA HIS A 112 2.06 -18.39 -3.13
C HIS A 112 3.51 -18.11 -3.47
N ASN A 113 4.20 -17.31 -2.66
CA ASN A 113 5.65 -17.22 -2.78
C ASN A 113 6.30 -18.46 -2.16
N PRO A 114 6.88 -19.37 -2.97
CA PRO A 114 7.59 -20.50 -2.41
C PRO A 114 8.78 -19.97 -1.59
N PRO A 115 9.05 -20.52 -0.40
CA PRO A 115 10.16 -20.10 0.46
C PRO A 115 11.54 -20.43 -0.15
N LEU A 116 11.57 -20.96 -1.37
CA LEU A 116 12.75 -21.41 -2.09
C LEU A 116 12.72 -20.89 -3.53
N TYR A 117 13.75 -20.12 -3.90
CA TYR A 117 14.01 -19.75 -5.29
C TYR A 117 15.04 -20.70 -5.89
N ILE A 118 14.72 -21.31 -7.03
CA ILE A 118 15.64 -22.18 -7.76
C ILE A 118 16.17 -21.42 -8.96
N LEU A 119 17.45 -21.06 -8.94
CA LEU A 119 18.14 -20.51 -10.09
C LEU A 119 18.68 -21.65 -10.96
N ASP A 120 17.98 -21.96 -12.04
CA ASP A 120 18.33 -23.04 -12.98
C ASP A 120 19.15 -22.53 -14.18
N GLY A 121 19.69 -23.46 -14.96
CA GLY A 121 20.47 -23.16 -16.16
C GLY A 121 21.75 -23.97 -16.29
N ILE A 122 22.37 -23.92 -17.47
CA ILE A 122 23.59 -24.68 -17.79
C ILE A 122 24.79 -24.27 -16.92
N ALA A 123 25.75 -25.19 -16.74
CA ALA A 123 27.00 -24.88 -16.05
C ALA A 123 27.74 -23.73 -16.77
N GLY A 124 28.37 -22.84 -16.01
CA GLY A 124 29.12 -21.70 -16.56
C GLY A 124 28.29 -20.47 -16.95
N ILE A 125 26.96 -20.52 -16.97
CA ILE A 125 26.12 -19.36 -17.39
C ILE A 125 26.10 -18.17 -16.41
N GLY A 126 26.79 -18.29 -15.27
CA GLY A 126 26.90 -17.24 -14.25
C GLY A 126 25.89 -17.36 -13.09
N LYS A 127 25.39 -18.55 -12.78
CA LYS A 127 24.46 -18.74 -11.63
C LYS A 127 25.04 -18.25 -10.30
N SER A 128 26.29 -18.62 -10.00
CA SER A 128 26.98 -18.18 -8.79
C SER A 128 27.22 -16.67 -8.76
N THR A 129 27.51 -16.06 -9.92
CA THR A 129 27.62 -14.60 -10.12
C THR A 129 26.28 -13.90 -9.80
N VAL A 130 25.15 -14.47 -10.23
CA VAL A 130 23.82 -13.93 -9.87
C VAL A 130 23.58 -14.07 -8.36
N ALA A 131 23.84 -15.24 -7.78
CA ALA A 131 23.63 -15.48 -6.35
C ALA A 131 24.45 -14.53 -5.46
N ILE A 132 25.73 -14.28 -5.79
CA ILE A 132 26.56 -13.34 -5.04
C ILE A 132 26.06 -11.90 -5.18
N THR A 133 25.59 -11.51 -6.37
CA THR A 133 25.02 -10.18 -6.61
C THR A 133 23.75 -9.97 -5.78
N VAL A 134 22.90 -11.00 -5.70
CA VAL A 134 21.68 -10.97 -4.89
C VAL A 134 22.03 -10.83 -3.41
N ALA A 135 22.98 -11.61 -2.91
CA ALA A 135 23.43 -11.51 -1.52
C ALA A 135 23.99 -10.10 -1.21
N GLN A 136 24.85 -9.55 -2.07
CA GLN A 136 25.41 -8.21 -1.88
C GLN A 136 24.32 -7.12 -1.85
N ARG A 137 23.34 -7.19 -2.75
CA ARG A 137 22.20 -6.25 -2.74
C ARG A 137 21.33 -6.40 -1.50
N ALA A 138 21.08 -7.64 -1.07
CA ALA A 138 20.30 -7.91 0.13
C ALA A 138 21.00 -7.42 1.42
N ALA A 139 22.33 -7.42 1.42
CA ALA A 139 23.16 -6.93 2.53
C ALA A 139 23.35 -5.40 2.54
N ASP A 140 22.94 -4.70 1.47
CA ASP A 140 23.05 -3.26 1.39
C ASP A 140 22.37 -2.61 2.60
N PRO A 141 23.00 -1.68 3.35
CA PRO A 141 22.40 -1.06 4.53
C PRO A 141 21.04 -0.40 4.29
N GLU A 142 20.73 0.02 3.06
CA GLU A 142 19.42 0.58 2.70
C GLU A 142 18.34 -0.49 2.57
N ILE A 143 18.71 -1.74 2.27
CA ILE A 143 17.80 -2.88 2.11
C ILE A 143 17.78 -3.76 3.37
N ASN A 144 18.97 -4.09 3.88
CA ASN A 144 19.27 -4.81 5.11
C ASN A 144 18.40 -6.06 5.36
N CYS A 145 18.14 -6.85 4.32
CA CYS A 145 17.25 -8.02 4.38
C CYS A 145 18.00 -9.36 4.35
N LEU A 146 19.33 -9.35 4.33
CA LEU A 146 20.16 -10.56 4.33
C LEU A 146 20.43 -11.10 5.73
N GLY A 147 19.65 -12.08 6.16
CA GLY A 147 19.86 -12.73 7.47
C GLY A 147 21.11 -13.62 7.55
N ALA A 148 21.40 -14.41 6.51
CA ALA A 148 22.57 -15.29 6.47
C ALA A 148 22.91 -15.78 5.04
N THR A 149 24.14 -16.24 4.83
CA THR A 149 24.69 -16.81 3.58
C THR A 149 25.62 -17.98 3.84
N PHE A 150 25.62 -18.92 2.89
CA PHE A 150 26.59 -20.01 2.84
C PHE A 150 26.82 -20.45 1.38
N PHE A 151 28.01 -20.19 0.86
CA PHE A 151 28.43 -20.59 -0.49
C PHE A 151 29.15 -21.94 -0.46
N PHE A 152 28.43 -23.01 -0.80
CA PHE A 152 29.01 -24.33 -1.01
C PHE A 152 30.02 -24.31 -2.17
N SER A 153 31.11 -25.05 -2.02
CA SER A 153 32.18 -25.14 -3.03
C SER A 153 32.72 -26.55 -3.11
N ARG A 154 32.85 -27.10 -4.31
CA ARG A 154 33.43 -28.43 -4.53
C ARG A 154 34.95 -28.45 -4.31
N ASP A 155 35.59 -27.29 -4.43
CA ASP A 155 37.04 -27.15 -4.40
C ASP A 155 37.59 -26.87 -2.99
N GLN A 156 36.71 -26.71 -2.00
CA GLN A 156 37.07 -26.37 -0.62
C GLN A 156 36.54 -27.42 0.33
N GLU A 157 37.42 -28.03 1.13
CA GLU A 157 37.09 -29.19 1.98
C GLU A 157 35.99 -28.92 3.01
N ASP A 158 36.00 -27.72 3.60
CA ASP A 158 35.05 -27.24 4.59
C ASP A 158 33.69 -26.82 3.99
N ARG A 159 33.65 -26.53 2.69
CA ARG A 159 32.44 -26.07 1.97
C ARG A 159 31.89 -27.06 0.96
N LYS A 160 32.54 -28.21 0.77
CA LYS A 160 32.03 -29.30 -0.09
C LYS A 160 31.04 -30.21 0.63
N ARG A 161 30.98 -30.14 1.97
CA ARG A 161 30.06 -30.89 2.84
C ARG A 161 29.12 -29.92 3.55
N SER A 162 28.03 -30.44 4.10
CA SER A 162 27.09 -29.67 4.92
C SER A 162 27.54 -29.49 6.37
N LEU A 163 28.74 -29.98 6.70
CA LEU A 163 29.35 -29.81 8.00
C LEU A 163 29.56 -28.32 8.26
N GLY A 164 29.17 -27.82 9.43
CA GLY A 164 29.26 -26.39 9.74
C GLY A 164 28.21 -25.47 9.11
N PHE A 165 27.40 -25.94 8.16
CA PHE A 165 26.35 -25.14 7.51
C PHE A 165 25.41 -24.50 8.52
N VAL A 166 24.78 -25.31 9.38
CA VAL A 166 23.80 -24.80 10.35
C VAL A 166 24.46 -23.90 11.39
N HIS A 167 25.67 -24.25 11.84
CA HIS A 167 26.44 -23.42 12.78
C HIS A 167 26.70 -22.03 12.22
N THR A 168 27.13 -21.94 10.97
CA THR A 168 27.37 -20.66 10.29
C THR A 168 26.06 -19.88 10.12
N ILE A 169 24.98 -20.52 9.68
CA ILE A 169 23.67 -19.84 9.52
C ILE A 169 23.14 -19.32 10.86
N ALA A 170 23.12 -20.15 11.90
CA ALA A 170 22.66 -19.76 13.23
C ALA A 170 23.50 -18.60 13.80
N TYR A 171 24.82 -18.65 13.62
CA TYR A 171 25.72 -17.56 14.04
C TYR A 171 25.44 -16.25 13.29
N GLN A 172 25.29 -16.30 11.97
CA GLN A 172 25.01 -15.09 11.18
C GLN A 172 23.65 -14.49 11.54
N LEU A 173 22.61 -15.31 11.72
CA LEU A 173 21.29 -14.86 12.19
C LEU A 173 21.36 -14.24 13.59
N ALA A 174 22.16 -14.82 14.49
CA ALA A 174 22.39 -14.29 15.83
C ALA A 174 23.06 -12.90 15.79
N CYS A 175 23.94 -12.67 14.82
CA CYS A 175 24.60 -11.38 14.61
C CYS A 175 23.71 -10.38 13.89
N TYR A 176 22.84 -10.84 12.98
CA TYR A 176 21.92 -10.03 12.21
C TYR A 176 20.90 -9.33 13.11
N HIS A 177 20.36 -10.03 14.11
CA HIS A 177 19.39 -9.45 15.02
C HIS A 177 19.62 -9.91 16.47
N ALA A 178 19.75 -8.97 17.40
CA ALA A 178 20.09 -9.24 18.80
C ALA A 178 19.10 -10.21 19.47
N SER A 179 17.83 -10.14 19.11
CA SER A 179 16.82 -11.03 19.67
C SER A 179 16.92 -12.47 19.17
N TYR A 180 17.34 -12.68 17.92
CA TYR A 180 17.68 -14.01 17.41
C TYR A 180 18.91 -14.53 18.14
N GLY A 181 19.91 -13.66 18.36
CA GLY A 181 21.09 -13.98 19.14
C GLY A 181 20.76 -14.50 20.54
N LYS A 182 19.87 -13.81 21.28
CA LYS A 182 19.39 -14.27 22.60
C LYS A 182 18.72 -15.64 22.53
N ALA A 183 17.81 -15.85 21.59
CA ALA A 183 17.06 -17.10 21.46
C ALA A 183 17.98 -18.28 21.08
N ILE A 184 18.90 -18.07 20.14
CA ILE A 184 19.87 -19.08 19.70
C ILE A 184 20.84 -19.42 20.82
N ALA A 185 21.36 -18.41 21.55
CA ALA A 185 22.24 -18.62 22.69
C ALA A 185 21.56 -19.41 23.81
N ALA A 186 20.29 -19.12 24.11
CA ALA A 186 19.50 -19.86 25.07
C ALA A 186 19.28 -21.33 24.65
N ALA A 187 19.06 -21.58 23.35
CA ALA A 187 18.91 -22.92 22.81
C ALA A 187 20.21 -23.75 22.93
N ILE A 188 21.37 -23.15 22.64
CA ILE A 188 22.69 -23.79 22.81
C ILE A 188 22.96 -24.06 24.30
N THR A 189 22.73 -23.07 25.17
CA THR A 189 22.96 -23.21 26.61
C THR A 189 22.09 -24.30 27.23
N SER A 190 20.82 -24.38 26.81
CA SER A 190 19.87 -25.37 27.33
C SER A 190 20.13 -26.78 26.79
N ASN A 191 20.71 -26.91 25.61
CA ASN A 191 21.01 -28.18 24.97
C ASN A 191 22.32 -28.12 24.16
N PRO A 192 23.49 -28.19 24.82
CA PRO A 192 24.79 -28.10 24.14
C PRO A 192 25.00 -29.19 23.08
N ALA A 193 24.44 -30.39 23.33
CA ALA A 193 24.50 -31.51 22.40
C ALA A 193 23.75 -31.25 21.07
N ALA A 194 23.00 -30.16 20.94
CA ALA A 194 22.39 -29.73 19.69
C ALA A 194 23.45 -29.44 18.60
N LEU A 195 24.65 -28.99 18.98
CA LEU A 195 25.75 -28.69 18.07
C LEU A 195 26.26 -29.95 17.35
N ASP A 196 26.18 -31.12 17.97
CA ASP A 196 26.69 -32.37 17.41
C ASP A 196 25.62 -33.23 16.74
N LYS A 197 24.39 -32.72 16.57
CA LYS A 197 23.29 -33.48 15.93
C LYS A 197 23.42 -33.51 14.42
N VAL A 198 22.60 -34.36 13.79
CA VAL A 198 22.42 -34.36 12.33
C VAL A 198 21.83 -33.03 11.85
N LEU A 199 22.11 -32.65 10.60
CA LEU A 199 21.75 -31.36 10.02
C LEU A 199 20.30 -30.93 10.24
N THR A 200 19.33 -31.82 10.02
CA THR A 200 17.90 -31.50 10.21
C THR A 200 17.58 -31.17 11.67
N GLN A 201 18.20 -31.88 12.61
CA GLN A 201 18.02 -31.63 14.04
C GLN A 201 18.74 -30.35 14.47
N GLN A 202 19.98 -30.13 14.00
CA GLN A 202 20.69 -28.87 14.21
C GLN A 202 19.83 -27.70 13.72
N PHE A 203 19.34 -27.75 12.48
CA PHE A 203 18.55 -26.66 11.90
C PHE A 203 17.28 -26.42 12.70
N ASN A 204 16.57 -27.49 13.09
CA ASN A 204 15.36 -27.35 13.89
C ASN A 204 15.64 -26.75 15.28
N LEU A 205 16.69 -27.20 15.96
CA LEU A 205 17.01 -26.79 17.34
C LEU A 205 17.69 -25.42 17.44
N LEU A 206 18.50 -25.06 16.45
CA LEU A 206 19.35 -23.86 16.47
C LEU A 206 18.83 -22.73 15.58
N VAL A 207 17.93 -23.01 14.63
CA VAL A 207 17.38 -22.00 13.71
C VAL A 207 15.85 -21.98 13.78
N ALA A 208 15.17 -23.07 13.43
CA ALA A 208 13.72 -23.04 13.29
C ALA A 208 12.99 -22.76 14.61
N LYS A 209 13.30 -23.51 15.69
CA LYS A 209 12.65 -23.31 17.00
C LYS A 209 13.01 -21.96 17.64
N PRO A 210 14.29 -21.52 17.69
CA PRO A 210 14.63 -20.24 18.31
C PRO A 210 14.00 -19.02 17.62
N LEU A 211 13.75 -19.11 16.31
CA LEU A 211 13.15 -18.03 15.53
C LEU A 211 11.61 -18.09 15.50
N GLN A 212 10.98 -19.14 16.04
CA GLN A 212 9.53 -19.17 16.18
C GLN A 212 9.07 -18.22 17.29
N PRO A 213 7.88 -17.59 17.15
CA PRO A 213 7.24 -16.88 18.25
C PRO A 213 7.08 -17.78 19.46
N ALA A 214 7.17 -17.23 20.67
CA ALA A 214 6.97 -18.00 21.88
C ALA A 214 5.54 -18.58 21.92
N GLU A 215 5.36 -19.74 22.55
CA GLU A 215 4.01 -20.32 22.70
C GLU A 215 3.08 -19.38 23.48
N GLU A 216 3.62 -18.60 24.42
CA GLU A 216 2.89 -17.55 25.15
C GLU A 216 2.41 -16.44 24.22
N ASP A 217 3.26 -15.98 23.29
CA ASP A 217 2.89 -14.97 22.29
C ASP A 217 1.79 -15.47 21.36
N LYS A 218 1.92 -16.73 20.89
CA LYS A 218 0.89 -17.38 20.06
C LYS A 218 -0.43 -17.49 20.82
N ALA A 219 -0.38 -17.91 22.08
CA ALA A 219 -1.56 -18.02 22.94
C ALA A 219 -2.21 -16.66 23.18
N LYS A 220 -1.41 -15.62 23.42
CA LYS A 220 -1.90 -14.24 23.62
C LYS A 220 -2.52 -13.68 22.34
N LEU A 221 -1.88 -13.84 21.18
CA LEU A 221 -2.49 -13.47 19.89
C LEU A 221 -3.80 -14.22 19.63
N ALA A 222 -3.86 -15.53 19.95
CA ALA A 222 -5.07 -16.32 19.82
C ALA A 222 -6.18 -15.82 20.76
N GLN A 223 -5.82 -15.39 21.97
CA GLN A 223 -6.74 -14.77 22.92
C GLN A 223 -7.26 -13.41 22.42
N LEU A 224 -6.35 -12.54 21.96
CA LEU A 224 -6.67 -11.23 21.38
C LEU A 224 -7.57 -11.34 20.14
N SER A 225 -7.45 -12.45 19.40
CA SER A 225 -8.29 -12.67 18.22
C SER A 225 -9.76 -12.88 18.54
N GLY A 226 -10.14 -13.17 19.79
CA GLY A 226 -11.55 -13.29 20.19
C GLY A 226 -12.36 -14.32 19.39
N LYS A 227 -11.68 -15.31 18.76
CA LYS A 227 -12.22 -16.27 17.77
C LYS A 227 -12.67 -15.67 16.42
N LEU A 228 -12.34 -14.42 16.15
CA LEU A 228 -12.59 -13.77 14.87
C LEU A 228 -11.45 -14.10 13.90
N PHE A 229 -11.75 -14.85 12.85
CA PHE A 229 -10.79 -15.15 11.80
C PHE A 229 -10.23 -13.87 11.15
N ILE A 230 -11.07 -12.84 11.00
CA ILE A 230 -10.64 -11.56 10.42
C ILE A 230 -9.57 -10.87 11.29
N TYR A 231 -9.65 -10.96 12.61
CA TYR A 231 -8.60 -10.45 13.49
C TYR A 231 -7.30 -11.19 13.22
N ALA A 232 -7.31 -12.52 13.31
CA ALA A 232 -6.13 -13.34 13.11
C ALA A 232 -5.51 -13.12 11.73
N SER A 233 -6.32 -13.07 10.67
CA SER A 233 -5.84 -12.79 9.31
C SER A 233 -5.25 -11.38 9.17
N THR A 234 -5.84 -10.37 9.80
CA THR A 234 -5.35 -8.98 9.73
C THR A 234 -4.05 -8.84 10.51
N ALA A 235 -3.98 -9.41 11.72
CA ALA A 235 -2.77 -9.42 12.55
C ALA A 235 -1.61 -10.14 11.84
N VAL A 236 -1.85 -11.31 11.25
CA VAL A 236 -0.82 -12.03 10.49
C VAL A 236 -0.35 -11.23 9.27
N LYS A 237 -1.27 -10.61 8.50
CA LYS A 237 -0.88 -9.74 7.38
C LYS A 237 -0.09 -8.53 7.83
N PHE A 238 -0.45 -7.95 8.98
CA PHE A 238 0.27 -6.83 9.58
C PHE A 238 1.67 -7.25 10.02
N ILE A 239 1.82 -8.36 10.75
CA ILE A 239 3.11 -8.91 11.20
C ILE A 239 4.00 -9.31 10.02
N LEU A 240 3.41 -9.90 8.98
CA LEU A 240 4.15 -10.35 7.80
C LEU A 240 4.20 -9.27 6.71
N ASP A 241 4.26 -8.00 7.13
CA ASP A 241 4.44 -6.89 6.22
C ASP A 241 5.81 -6.97 5.53
N GLN A 242 5.74 -7.05 4.21
CA GLN A 242 6.91 -7.17 3.34
C GLN A 242 7.61 -5.83 3.12
N GLN A 243 6.95 -4.70 3.43
CA GLN A 243 7.51 -3.36 3.30
C GLN A 243 8.30 -2.92 4.54
N HIS A 244 7.81 -3.25 5.74
CA HIS A 244 8.44 -2.83 6.99
C HIS A 244 9.52 -3.79 7.49
N LEU A 245 9.56 -5.04 7.00
CA LEU A 245 10.56 -6.08 7.33
C LEU A 245 10.87 -6.24 8.84
N ASP A 246 9.94 -5.89 9.72
CA ASP A 246 10.06 -6.03 11.18
C ASP A 246 8.89 -6.82 11.79
N PRO A 247 8.75 -8.12 11.46
CA PRO A 247 7.68 -8.95 11.98
C PRO A 247 7.74 -9.09 13.51
N LYS A 248 8.92 -8.92 14.10
CA LYS A 248 9.08 -9.05 15.54
C LYS A 248 8.57 -7.82 16.27
N GLY A 249 8.99 -6.61 15.88
CA GLY A 249 8.49 -5.39 16.49
C GLY A 249 6.97 -5.25 16.31
N GLN A 250 6.45 -5.60 15.14
CA GLN A 250 5.01 -5.62 14.87
C GLN A 250 4.27 -6.63 15.76
N LEU A 251 4.82 -7.83 15.96
CA LEU A 251 4.26 -8.81 16.91
C LEU A 251 4.28 -8.26 18.34
N GLU A 252 5.42 -7.76 18.81
CA GLU A 252 5.59 -7.22 20.16
C GLU A 252 4.58 -6.10 20.42
N SER A 253 4.41 -5.18 19.49
CA SER A 253 3.44 -4.09 19.65
C SER A 253 1.99 -4.57 19.62
N LEU A 254 1.64 -5.57 18.80
CA LEU A 254 0.30 -6.18 18.88
C LEU A 254 0.06 -6.89 20.21
N LEU A 255 1.10 -7.48 20.80
CA LEU A 255 1.01 -8.13 22.11
C LEU A 255 0.88 -7.11 23.26
N GLU A 256 1.24 -5.84 23.08
CA GLU A 256 1.01 -4.79 24.09
C GLU A 256 -0.48 -4.46 24.24
N LEU A 257 -1.28 -4.71 23.20
CA LEU A 257 -2.73 -4.54 23.25
C LEU A 257 -3.34 -5.42 24.34
N GLN A 258 -4.25 -4.84 25.11
CA GLN A 258 -4.98 -5.56 26.15
C GLN A 258 -6.24 -6.18 25.55
N PRO A 259 -6.56 -7.44 25.89
CA PRO A 259 -7.83 -8.03 25.48
C PRO A 259 -8.98 -7.25 26.12
N ASP A 260 -9.73 -6.51 25.31
CA ASP A 260 -10.94 -5.83 25.77
C ASP A 260 -12.03 -6.88 26.08
N SER A 261 -12.61 -6.80 27.28
CA SER A 261 -13.65 -7.71 27.75
C SER A 261 -15.04 -7.32 27.28
N SER A 262 -15.20 -6.16 26.62
CA SER A 262 -16.51 -5.65 26.23
C SER A 262 -17.13 -6.43 25.05
N SER A 263 -16.38 -6.70 23.97
CA SER A 263 -16.82 -7.58 22.87
C SER A 263 -15.66 -8.00 21.94
N PRO A 264 -15.78 -9.11 21.17
CA PRO A 264 -14.81 -9.44 20.12
C PRO A 264 -14.70 -8.36 19.02
N LEU A 265 -15.77 -7.60 18.76
CA LEU A 265 -15.77 -6.53 17.76
C LEU A 265 -14.96 -5.31 18.21
N SER A 266 -15.00 -4.94 19.49
CA SER A 266 -14.17 -3.85 20.02
C SER A 266 -12.68 -4.19 20.01
N GLN A 267 -12.33 -5.47 20.21
CA GLN A 267 -10.95 -5.94 20.01
C GLN A 267 -10.51 -5.75 18.56
N LEU A 268 -11.38 -6.07 17.59
CA LEU A 268 -11.10 -5.87 16.17
C LEU A 268 -10.95 -4.38 15.83
N ASP A 269 -11.79 -3.50 16.40
CA ASP A 269 -11.66 -2.04 16.27
C ASP A 269 -10.30 -1.56 16.81
N GLY A 270 -9.86 -2.09 17.95
CA GLY A 270 -8.54 -1.81 18.51
C GLY A 270 -7.39 -2.20 17.58
N LEU A 271 -7.50 -3.35 16.91
CA LEU A 271 -6.54 -3.76 15.88
C LEU A 271 -6.53 -2.82 14.68
N TYR A 272 -7.71 -2.42 14.17
CA TYR A 272 -7.78 -1.47 13.06
C TYR A 272 -7.20 -0.11 13.43
N PHE A 273 -7.52 0.41 14.61
CA PHE A 273 -6.91 1.63 15.12
C PHE A 273 -5.38 1.52 15.18
N TYR A 274 -4.86 0.40 15.69
CA TYR A 274 -3.42 0.19 15.78
C TYR A 274 -2.74 0.16 14.40
N VAL A 275 -3.35 -0.51 13.41
CA VAL A 275 -2.86 -0.51 12.01
C VAL A 275 -2.82 0.91 11.44
N LEU A 276 -3.88 1.69 11.62
CA LEU A 276 -3.95 3.08 11.14
C LEU A 276 -2.90 3.96 11.81
N HIS A 277 -2.72 3.81 13.12
CA HIS A 277 -1.72 4.57 13.88
C HIS A 277 -0.29 4.20 13.47
N SER A 278 -0.03 2.92 13.20
CA SER A 278 1.28 2.43 12.74
C SER A 278 1.59 2.90 11.31
N ALA A 279 0.57 3.03 10.45
CA ALA A 279 0.72 3.53 9.09
C ALA A 279 0.99 5.04 9.04
N LYS A 280 0.50 5.80 10.03
CA LYS A 280 0.63 7.25 10.14
C LYS A 280 2.10 7.64 10.42
N PRO A 281 2.74 8.43 9.54
CA PRO A 281 4.12 8.86 9.75
C PRO A 281 4.26 9.73 11.01
N VAL A 282 5.32 9.48 11.80
CA VAL A 282 5.64 10.26 13.01
C VAL A 282 5.96 11.73 12.67
N LYS A 283 6.62 11.96 11.53
CA LYS A 283 6.93 13.30 11.01
C LYS A 283 5.98 13.64 9.87
N ASN A 284 5.52 14.89 9.82
CA ASN A 284 4.63 15.39 8.76
C ASN A 284 3.33 14.58 8.62
N ALA A 285 2.75 14.13 9.74
CA ALA A 285 1.52 13.36 9.77
C ALA A 285 0.37 14.02 8.97
N GLU A 286 0.25 15.34 9.03
CA GLU A 286 -0.72 16.15 8.27
C GLU A 286 -0.64 15.88 6.75
N ASN A 287 0.58 15.72 6.22
CA ASN A 287 0.82 15.47 4.80
C ASN A 287 0.38 14.07 4.38
N TRP A 288 0.17 13.16 5.33
CA TRP A 288 -0.35 11.81 5.08
C TRP A 288 -1.86 11.71 5.37
N LEU A 289 -2.33 12.33 6.47
CA LEU A 289 -3.72 12.26 6.91
C LEU A 289 -4.70 12.80 5.87
N ARG A 290 -4.40 13.95 5.25
CA ARG A 290 -5.28 14.52 4.22
C ARG A 290 -5.38 13.62 2.97
N PRO A 291 -4.27 13.16 2.35
CA PRO A 291 -4.34 12.16 1.30
C PRO A 291 -5.02 10.86 1.74
N PHE A 292 -4.78 10.39 2.97
CA PHE A 292 -5.44 9.21 3.53
C PHE A 292 -6.97 9.35 3.50
N GLN A 293 -7.52 10.44 4.04
CA GLN A 293 -8.96 10.68 4.06
C GLN A 293 -9.53 10.71 2.63
N ILE A 294 -8.89 11.42 1.70
CA ILE A 294 -9.32 11.52 0.31
C ILE A 294 -9.29 10.14 -0.39
N ILE A 295 -8.16 9.43 -0.29
CA ILE A 295 -7.91 8.20 -1.04
C ILE A 295 -8.71 7.03 -0.46
N VAL A 296 -8.64 6.81 0.84
CA VAL A 296 -9.38 5.72 1.50
C VAL A 296 -10.87 6.00 1.44
N GLY A 297 -11.29 7.25 1.68
CA GLY A 297 -12.68 7.67 1.53
C GLY A 297 -13.24 7.36 0.15
N ALA A 298 -12.51 7.74 -0.90
CA ALA A 298 -12.88 7.39 -2.27
C ALA A 298 -12.99 5.87 -2.47
N ILE A 299 -11.98 5.09 -2.07
CA ILE A 299 -11.97 3.62 -2.23
C ILE A 299 -13.19 2.96 -1.57
N LEU A 300 -13.64 3.46 -0.42
CA LEU A 300 -14.81 2.91 0.27
C LEU A 300 -16.11 3.11 -0.51
N VAL A 301 -16.28 4.28 -1.15
CA VAL A 301 -17.53 4.64 -1.85
C VAL A 301 -17.50 4.34 -3.36
N LEU A 302 -16.36 3.92 -3.92
CA LEU A 302 -16.24 3.51 -5.32
C LEU A 302 -17.26 2.41 -5.65
N GLN A 303 -18.01 2.58 -6.73
CA GLN A 303 -18.96 1.55 -7.21
C GLN A 303 -18.23 0.38 -7.89
N THR A 304 -17.06 0.66 -8.47
CA THR A 304 -16.15 -0.34 -9.03
C THR A 304 -14.70 0.04 -8.73
N PRO A 305 -13.82 -0.91 -8.37
CA PRO A 305 -12.41 -0.62 -8.10
C PRO A 305 -11.71 -0.05 -9.33
N LEU A 306 -10.93 1.02 -9.13
CA LEU A 306 -10.11 1.64 -10.16
C LEU A 306 -8.64 1.26 -10.00
N SER A 307 -7.91 1.23 -11.13
CA SER A 307 -6.45 1.13 -11.10
C SER A 307 -5.87 2.32 -10.34
N VAL A 308 -4.69 2.17 -9.73
CA VAL A 308 -3.97 3.26 -9.04
C VAL A 308 -3.79 4.46 -9.96
N MET A 309 -3.50 4.22 -11.24
CA MET A 309 -3.36 5.28 -12.25
C MET A 309 -4.70 6.02 -12.48
N SER A 310 -5.80 5.30 -12.66
CA SER A 310 -7.10 5.94 -12.90
C SER A 310 -7.70 6.57 -11.64
N LEU A 311 -7.47 5.99 -10.47
CA LEU A 311 -7.83 6.61 -9.19
C LEU A 311 -7.06 7.92 -8.99
N ALA A 312 -5.76 7.94 -9.29
CA ALA A 312 -4.93 9.15 -9.24
C ALA A 312 -5.48 10.24 -10.17
N ARG A 313 -5.83 9.89 -11.40
CA ARG A 313 -6.41 10.84 -12.37
C ARG A 313 -7.80 11.32 -11.98
N LEU A 314 -8.63 10.45 -11.40
CA LEU A 314 -9.97 10.81 -10.93
C LEU A 314 -9.90 11.79 -9.75
N LEU A 315 -9.00 11.55 -8.79
CA LEU A 315 -8.85 12.35 -7.57
C LEU A 315 -7.88 13.54 -7.72
N ASP A 316 -7.33 13.76 -8.92
CA ASP A 316 -6.30 14.77 -9.20
C ASP A 316 -5.07 14.63 -8.27
N GLN A 317 -4.67 13.39 -7.99
CA GLN A 317 -3.53 13.01 -7.13
C GLN A 317 -2.37 12.45 -7.97
N GLN A 318 -1.17 12.41 -7.38
CA GLN A 318 -0.04 11.68 -7.94
C GLN A 318 -0.11 10.19 -7.59
N GLU A 319 0.25 9.30 -8.52
CA GLU A 319 0.30 7.86 -8.25
C GLU A 319 1.23 7.51 -7.08
N GLY A 320 2.34 8.25 -6.94
CA GLY A 320 3.27 8.10 -5.82
C GLY A 320 2.59 8.38 -4.47
N THR A 321 1.72 9.38 -4.41
CA THR A 321 0.92 9.69 -3.21
C THR A 321 -0.02 8.53 -2.88
N ILE A 322 -0.74 7.98 -3.87
CA ILE A 322 -1.63 6.83 -3.63
C ILE A 322 -0.85 5.63 -3.09
N LYS A 323 0.28 5.28 -3.71
CA LYS A 323 1.11 4.16 -3.27
C LYS A 323 1.69 4.38 -1.88
N ALA A 324 2.17 5.60 -1.57
CA ALA A 324 2.70 5.93 -0.26
C ALA A 324 1.64 5.92 0.83
N THR A 325 0.42 6.39 0.54
CA THR A 325 -0.70 6.38 1.49
C THR A 325 -1.17 4.95 1.79
N LEU A 326 -1.30 4.10 0.76
CA LEU A 326 -1.87 2.76 0.89
C LEU A 326 -0.84 1.67 1.24
N GLY A 327 0.46 1.93 1.04
CA GLY A 327 1.53 0.94 1.22
C GLY A 327 1.53 0.28 2.61
N ASN A 328 1.36 1.09 3.66
CA ASN A 328 1.34 0.62 5.05
C ASN A 328 -0.05 0.13 5.53
N LEU A 329 -1.03 0.05 4.62
CA LEU A 329 -2.40 -0.37 4.91
C LEU A 329 -2.73 -1.72 4.26
N HIS A 330 -1.75 -2.49 3.77
CA HIS A 330 -1.94 -3.76 3.08
C HIS A 330 -2.70 -4.82 3.90
N SER A 331 -2.63 -4.74 5.23
CA SER A 331 -3.34 -5.65 6.14
C SER A 331 -4.86 -5.44 6.13
N ILE A 332 -5.33 -4.25 5.74
CA ILE A 332 -6.75 -3.85 5.65
C ILE A 332 -7.23 -3.59 4.21
N LEU A 333 -6.34 -3.09 3.34
CA LEU A 333 -6.57 -2.78 1.95
C LEU A 333 -5.65 -3.65 1.07
N ALA A 334 -6.23 -4.68 0.45
CA ALA A 334 -5.52 -5.61 -0.40
C ALA A 334 -5.08 -4.94 -1.71
N PRO A 335 -3.79 -4.94 -2.07
CA PRO A 335 -3.41 -4.75 -3.46
C PRO A 335 -3.91 -5.93 -4.29
N SER A 336 -4.45 -5.66 -5.48
CA SER A 336 -4.95 -6.67 -6.42
C SER A 336 -4.52 -6.30 -7.83
N GLY A 337 -3.77 -7.20 -8.48
CA GLY A 337 -3.19 -6.98 -9.81
C GLY A 337 -1.80 -6.33 -9.75
N GLU A 338 -1.10 -6.32 -10.88
CA GLU A 338 0.28 -5.79 -10.99
C GLU A 338 0.37 -4.61 -11.98
N GLY A 339 1.40 -3.77 -11.80
CA GLY A 339 1.73 -2.70 -12.72
C GLY A 339 0.59 -1.70 -12.91
N SER A 340 0.18 -1.47 -14.17
CA SER A 340 -0.90 -0.54 -14.52
C SER A 340 -2.31 -1.05 -14.15
N ALA A 341 -2.45 -2.32 -13.81
CA ALA A 341 -3.72 -2.93 -13.39
C ALA A 341 -3.88 -3.03 -11.87
N LEU A 342 -2.90 -2.54 -11.09
CA LEU A 342 -2.95 -2.56 -9.62
C LEU A 342 -4.16 -1.76 -9.12
N THR A 343 -5.03 -2.42 -8.35
CA THR A 343 -6.20 -1.85 -7.66
C THR A 343 -6.09 -2.11 -6.16
N TYR A 344 -6.87 -1.39 -5.35
CA TYR A 344 -6.99 -1.66 -3.92
C TYR A 344 -8.43 -1.99 -3.54
N LYS A 345 -8.61 -2.99 -2.68
CA LYS A 345 -9.92 -3.37 -2.13
C LYS A 345 -9.82 -3.64 -0.65
N VAL A 346 -10.88 -3.31 0.07
CA VAL A 346 -11.02 -3.68 1.47
C VAL A 346 -11.03 -5.21 1.60
N HIS A 347 -10.23 -5.77 2.52
CA HIS A 347 -10.21 -7.23 2.76
C HIS A 347 -11.53 -7.76 3.32
N HIS A 348 -12.21 -6.97 4.15
CA HIS A 348 -13.44 -7.39 4.84
C HIS A 348 -14.33 -6.20 5.23
N LYS A 349 -15.66 -6.41 5.19
CA LYS A 349 -16.68 -5.38 5.47
C LYS A 349 -16.57 -4.71 6.85
N SER A 350 -15.99 -5.40 7.84
CA SER A 350 -15.81 -4.84 9.20
C SER A 350 -14.91 -3.61 9.25
N PHE A 351 -14.00 -3.42 8.29
CA PHE A 351 -13.17 -2.20 8.26
C PHE A 351 -13.99 -0.95 7.88
N PRO A 352 -14.79 -0.96 6.79
CA PRO A 352 -15.77 0.09 6.51
C PRO A 352 -16.68 0.37 7.71
N ASP A 353 -17.25 -0.67 8.32
CA ASP A 353 -18.14 -0.52 9.48
C ASP A 353 -17.44 0.18 10.66
N PHE A 354 -16.14 -0.06 10.85
CA PHE A 354 -15.30 0.61 11.85
C PHE A 354 -14.97 2.05 11.47
N ILE A 355 -14.38 2.27 10.28
CA ILE A 355 -13.80 3.57 9.88
C ILE A 355 -14.87 4.67 9.69
N THR A 356 -16.11 4.29 9.39
CA THR A 356 -17.26 5.20 9.34
C THR A 356 -18.04 5.23 10.67
N GLY A 357 -17.69 4.35 11.60
CA GLY A 357 -18.37 4.17 12.87
C GLY A 357 -17.92 5.14 13.96
N PRO A 358 -18.67 5.23 15.08
CA PRO A 358 -18.34 6.10 16.21
C PRO A 358 -17.17 5.61 17.05
N SER A 359 -16.74 4.36 16.90
CA SER A 359 -15.56 3.82 17.58
C SER A 359 -14.24 4.27 16.95
N CYS A 360 -14.27 4.76 15.70
CA CYS A 360 -13.09 5.29 15.04
C CYS A 360 -12.74 6.70 15.55
N PRO A 361 -11.47 6.97 15.88
CA PRO A 361 -11.03 8.32 16.22
C PRO A 361 -11.27 9.32 15.08
N SER A 362 -11.67 10.53 15.44
CA SER A 362 -12.08 11.58 14.50
C SER A 362 -11.03 11.94 13.45
N GLU A 363 -9.75 11.76 13.73
CA GLU A 363 -8.67 12.01 12.76
C GLU A 363 -8.67 11.02 11.58
N PHE A 364 -9.14 9.79 11.79
CA PHE A 364 -9.20 8.75 10.77
C PHE A 364 -10.62 8.51 10.25
N GLN A 365 -11.63 9.01 10.95
CA GLN A 365 -13.02 8.77 10.64
C GLN A 365 -13.37 9.27 9.23
N ILE A 366 -14.09 8.43 8.49
CA ILE A 366 -14.52 8.71 7.11
C ILE A 366 -16.03 8.94 7.09
N ILE A 367 -16.46 10.02 6.46
CA ILE A 367 -17.87 10.35 6.26
C ILE A 367 -18.22 10.06 4.80
N GLU A 368 -18.93 8.96 4.56
CA GLU A 368 -19.20 8.47 3.20
C GLU A 368 -19.91 9.52 2.33
N GLU A 369 -20.84 10.28 2.90
CA GLU A 369 -21.61 11.26 2.13
C GLU A 369 -20.77 12.44 1.64
N GLU A 370 -19.69 12.79 2.34
CA GLU A 370 -18.72 13.81 1.91
C GLU A 370 -17.89 13.29 0.73
N HIS A 371 -17.45 12.04 0.78
CA HIS A 371 -16.70 11.43 -0.33
C HIS A 371 -17.59 11.11 -1.55
N HIS A 372 -18.89 10.84 -1.34
CA HIS A 372 -19.85 10.81 -2.44
C HIS A 372 -19.97 12.17 -3.13
N LEU A 373 -20.02 13.27 -2.38
CA LEU A 373 -20.00 14.63 -2.94
C LEU A 373 -18.73 14.89 -3.74
N ASP A 374 -17.56 14.58 -3.18
CA ASP A 374 -16.27 14.78 -3.84
C ASP A 374 -16.14 13.94 -5.11
N LEU A 375 -16.55 12.67 -5.10
CA LEU A 375 -16.52 11.82 -6.30
C LEU A 375 -17.51 12.30 -7.37
N ALA A 376 -18.68 12.82 -7.01
CA ALA A 376 -19.59 13.42 -7.98
C ALA A 376 -18.91 14.60 -8.70
N LYS A 377 -18.25 15.50 -7.96
CA LYS A 377 -17.48 16.61 -8.54
C LYS A 377 -16.33 16.11 -9.42
N CYS A 378 -15.54 15.15 -8.94
CA CYS A 378 -14.42 14.57 -9.69
C CYS A 378 -14.91 13.97 -11.02
N CYS A 379 -16.03 13.23 -11.00
CA CYS A 379 -16.61 12.67 -12.22
C CYS A 379 -17.02 13.76 -13.22
N LEU A 380 -17.71 14.82 -12.75
CA LEU A 380 -18.11 15.94 -13.60
C LEU A 380 -16.89 16.69 -14.18
N GLN A 381 -15.84 16.87 -13.39
CA GLN A 381 -14.59 17.49 -13.84
C GLN A 381 -13.86 16.63 -14.89
N VAL A 382 -13.75 15.32 -14.67
CA VAL A 382 -13.17 14.39 -15.66
C VAL A 382 -13.96 14.45 -16.96
N MET A 383 -15.29 14.42 -16.88
CA MET A 383 -16.15 14.55 -18.06
C MET A 383 -15.96 15.90 -18.76
N SER A 384 -15.87 17.01 -18.03
CA SER A 384 -15.63 18.34 -18.63
C SER A 384 -14.26 18.41 -19.34
N ARG A 385 -13.22 17.80 -18.77
CA ARG A 385 -11.87 17.79 -19.35
C ARG A 385 -11.75 16.89 -20.59
N GLN A 386 -12.46 15.76 -20.63
CA GLN A 386 -12.22 14.70 -21.62
C GLN A 386 -13.34 14.53 -22.65
N LEU A 387 -14.59 14.87 -22.32
CA LEU A 387 -15.69 14.76 -23.27
C LEU A 387 -15.63 15.86 -24.30
N LYS A 388 -15.59 15.45 -25.56
CA LYS A 388 -15.67 16.30 -26.74
C LYS A 388 -16.46 15.58 -27.82
N PHE A 389 -17.00 16.35 -28.74
CA PHE A 389 -17.65 15.83 -29.93
C PHE A 389 -16.72 14.84 -30.66
N ASN A 390 -17.28 13.70 -31.08
CA ASN A 390 -16.55 12.66 -31.81
C ASN A 390 -15.28 12.22 -31.04
N ILE A 391 -15.45 11.85 -29.77
CA ILE A 391 -14.34 11.50 -28.88
C ILE A 391 -13.46 10.38 -29.43
N CYS A 392 -14.07 9.42 -30.12
CA CYS A 392 -13.38 8.30 -30.76
C CYS A 392 -12.82 8.62 -32.17
N GLN A 393 -12.91 9.88 -32.62
CA GLN A 393 -12.35 10.38 -33.88
C GLN A 393 -12.73 9.53 -35.10
N VAL A 394 -14.01 9.16 -35.19
CA VAL A 394 -14.53 8.43 -36.34
C VAL A 394 -14.52 9.36 -37.55
N PRO A 395 -14.06 8.91 -38.73
CA PRO A 395 -14.20 9.67 -39.96
C PRO A 395 -15.68 9.96 -40.21
N VAL A 396 -16.08 11.24 -40.20
CA VAL A 396 -17.44 11.64 -40.55
C VAL A 396 -17.56 11.51 -42.06
N PRO A 397 -18.38 10.60 -42.60
CA PRO A 397 -18.55 10.48 -44.03
C PRO A 397 -19.27 11.73 -44.57
N SER A 398 -18.89 12.19 -45.77
CA SER A 398 -19.69 13.21 -46.48
C SER A 398 -21.15 12.75 -46.58
N VAL A 399 -22.10 13.70 -46.59
CA VAL A 399 -23.57 13.55 -46.48
C VAL A 399 -24.20 12.34 -47.22
N ASP A 400 -23.55 11.80 -48.25
CA ASP A 400 -24.03 10.66 -49.06
C ASP A 400 -23.53 9.25 -48.62
N GLN A 401 -22.68 9.11 -47.59
CA GLN A 401 -22.04 7.84 -47.19
C GLN A 401 -22.58 7.19 -45.90
N PHE A 402 -23.72 7.65 -45.37
CA PHE A 402 -24.34 7.08 -44.14
C PHE A 402 -24.75 5.59 -44.25
N LYS A 403 -24.72 4.99 -45.45
CA LYS A 403 -24.91 3.55 -45.64
C LYS A 403 -23.74 2.70 -45.14
N ASP A 404 -22.52 3.25 -45.08
CA ASP A 404 -21.31 2.52 -44.68
C ASP A 404 -21.05 2.57 -43.16
N LEU A 405 -21.87 3.32 -42.41
CA LEU A 405 -21.69 3.51 -40.97
C LEU A 405 -22.07 2.26 -40.16
N ASP A 406 -23.07 1.50 -40.63
CA ASP A 406 -23.44 0.20 -40.04
C ASP A 406 -22.33 -0.86 -40.25
N ASP A 407 -21.49 -0.70 -41.28
CA ASP A 407 -20.34 -1.57 -41.54
C ASP A 407 -19.09 -1.12 -40.75
N LEU A 408 -18.87 0.18 -40.56
CA LEU A 408 -17.87 0.73 -39.61
C LEU A 408 -18.17 0.31 -38.15
N LEU A 409 -19.45 0.22 -37.77
CA LEU A 409 -19.87 -0.28 -36.45
C LEU A 409 -19.64 -1.79 -36.26
N LYS A 410 -19.52 -2.57 -37.35
CA LYS A 410 -19.21 -4.01 -37.30
C LYS A 410 -17.72 -4.30 -37.14
N GLU A 411 -16.83 -3.41 -37.57
CA GLU A 411 -15.37 -3.62 -37.52
C GLU A 411 -14.74 -3.48 -36.12
N GLY A 412 -15.53 -3.26 -35.07
CA GLY A 412 -15.01 -3.21 -33.70
C GLY A 412 -14.26 -1.90 -33.44
N LEU A 413 -15.02 -0.81 -33.35
CA LEU A 413 -14.49 0.52 -33.06
C LEU A 413 -13.71 0.54 -31.73
N SER A 414 -12.51 1.11 -31.80
CA SER A 414 -11.56 1.19 -30.69
C SER A 414 -12.03 2.19 -29.61
N THR A 415 -12.08 1.73 -28.35
CA THR A 415 -12.33 2.58 -27.17
C THR A 415 -11.05 3.15 -26.57
N GLU A 416 -9.92 3.13 -27.30
CA GLU A 416 -8.60 3.58 -26.82
C GLU A 416 -8.60 5.04 -26.31
N HIS A 417 -9.53 5.86 -26.78
CA HIS A 417 -9.66 7.26 -26.37
C HIS A 417 -10.48 7.46 -25.08
N ILE A 418 -11.17 6.42 -24.59
CA ILE A 418 -11.95 6.47 -23.34
C ILE A 418 -11.12 5.84 -22.24
N THR A 419 -10.56 6.67 -21.36
CA THR A 419 -9.79 6.19 -20.22
C THR A 419 -10.69 5.56 -19.16
N GLN A 420 -10.12 4.73 -18.27
CA GLN A 420 -10.88 4.06 -17.21
C GLN A 420 -11.55 5.05 -16.24
N GLU A 421 -10.89 6.16 -15.90
CA GLU A 421 -11.47 7.20 -15.06
C GLU A 421 -12.64 7.93 -15.75
N LEU A 422 -12.58 8.11 -17.07
CA LEU A 422 -13.71 8.65 -17.83
C LEU A 422 -14.85 7.65 -17.90
N GLN A 423 -14.56 6.37 -18.15
CA GLN A 423 -15.58 5.32 -18.14
C GLN A 423 -16.29 5.27 -16.78
N TYR A 424 -15.55 5.35 -15.68
CA TYR A 424 -16.14 5.43 -14.34
C TYR A 424 -17.03 6.66 -14.19
N ALA A 425 -16.53 7.83 -14.59
CA ALA A 425 -17.28 9.08 -14.51
C ALA A 425 -18.58 9.06 -15.31
N LEU A 426 -18.56 8.51 -16.53
CA LEU A 426 -19.74 8.34 -17.38
C LEU A 426 -20.85 7.54 -16.69
N CYS A 427 -20.48 6.48 -15.95
CA CYS A 427 -21.43 5.53 -15.37
C CYS A 427 -21.94 5.93 -13.98
N TYR A 428 -21.12 6.55 -13.13
CA TYR A 428 -21.39 6.63 -11.69
C TYR A 428 -21.57 8.03 -11.12
N TRP A 429 -21.39 9.11 -11.90
CA TRP A 429 -21.51 10.49 -11.40
C TRP A 429 -22.85 10.76 -10.69
N ALA A 430 -23.97 10.28 -11.27
CA ALA A 430 -25.32 10.47 -10.73
C ALA A 430 -25.56 9.62 -9.47
N SER A 431 -25.00 8.40 -9.43
CA SER A 431 -25.08 7.54 -8.26
C SER A 431 -24.38 8.16 -7.06
N HIS A 432 -23.21 8.77 -7.27
CA HIS A 432 -22.52 9.54 -6.23
C HIS A 432 -23.32 10.78 -5.82
N LEU A 433 -23.86 11.53 -6.78
CA LEU A 433 -24.70 12.71 -6.51
C LEU A 433 -25.90 12.36 -5.63
N SER A 434 -26.57 11.23 -5.88
CA SER A 434 -27.76 10.80 -5.14
C SER A 434 -27.48 10.46 -3.67
N LYS A 435 -26.23 10.10 -3.34
CA LYS A 435 -25.77 9.72 -1.99
C LYS A 435 -25.02 10.84 -1.27
N ALA A 436 -24.76 11.94 -1.95
CA ALA A 436 -24.04 13.09 -1.39
C ALA A 436 -24.91 13.85 -0.37
N LYS A 437 -24.28 14.36 0.70
CA LYS A 437 -24.97 15.19 1.70
C LYS A 437 -24.97 16.65 1.27
N GLY A 438 -26.04 17.03 0.58
CA GLY A 438 -26.27 18.41 0.13
C GLY A 438 -25.53 18.74 -1.17
N MET A 439 -25.74 19.97 -1.64
CA MET A 439 -25.12 20.49 -2.86
C MET A 439 -24.47 21.84 -2.56
N ASP A 440 -23.15 21.92 -2.74
CA ASP A 440 -22.42 23.18 -2.63
C ASP A 440 -22.35 23.94 -3.96
N SER A 441 -21.84 25.17 -3.92
CA SER A 441 -21.74 26.05 -5.09
C SER A 441 -20.94 25.42 -6.22
N ASP A 442 -19.89 24.67 -5.88
CA ASP A 442 -18.92 24.14 -6.83
C ASP A 442 -19.53 22.97 -7.60
N LEU A 443 -20.22 22.06 -6.90
CA LEU A 443 -20.99 20.99 -7.54
C LEU A 443 -22.07 21.57 -8.46
N MET A 444 -22.76 22.62 -8.03
CA MET A 444 -23.80 23.25 -8.84
C MET A 444 -23.25 23.92 -10.11
N ALA A 445 -22.08 24.56 -10.02
CA ALA A 445 -21.40 25.11 -11.19
C ALA A 445 -20.99 24.02 -12.19
N LEU A 446 -20.47 22.89 -11.69
CA LEU A 446 -20.10 21.74 -12.52
C LEU A 446 -21.32 21.11 -13.20
N LEU A 447 -22.45 20.97 -12.49
CA LEU A 447 -23.70 20.46 -13.06
C LEU A 447 -24.27 21.40 -14.13
N ASP A 448 -24.22 22.71 -13.90
CA ASP A 448 -24.67 23.71 -14.87
C ASP A 448 -23.84 23.62 -16.16
N GLN A 449 -22.51 23.61 -16.04
CA GLN A 449 -21.60 23.45 -17.17
C GLN A 449 -21.86 22.13 -17.90
N PHE A 450 -21.92 21.02 -17.17
CA PHE A 450 -22.18 19.69 -17.75
C PHE A 450 -23.50 19.67 -18.54
N SER A 451 -24.58 20.23 -17.98
CA SER A 451 -25.90 20.25 -18.62
C SER A 451 -25.92 21.03 -19.94
N LYS A 452 -25.15 22.12 -20.04
CA LYS A 452 -25.11 23.00 -21.20
C LYS A 452 -24.15 22.50 -22.28
N GLU A 453 -22.99 21.98 -21.87
CA GLU A 453 -21.86 21.73 -22.76
C GLU A 453 -21.64 20.25 -23.03
N HIS A 454 -21.84 19.38 -22.05
CA HIS A 454 -21.36 17.99 -22.10
C HIS A 454 -22.44 16.92 -22.07
N LEU A 455 -23.71 17.27 -21.84
CA LEU A 455 -24.80 16.32 -21.71
C LEU A 455 -24.98 15.41 -22.94
N MET A 456 -24.82 15.95 -24.15
CA MET A 456 -24.85 15.15 -25.38
C MET A 456 -23.59 14.32 -25.58
N HIS A 457 -22.42 14.87 -25.25
CA HIS A 457 -21.15 14.15 -25.29
C HIS A 457 -21.14 12.96 -24.31
N TRP A 458 -21.84 13.09 -23.18
CA TRP A 458 -22.01 12.01 -22.20
C TRP A 458 -22.83 10.85 -22.78
N LEU A 459 -23.95 11.14 -23.45
CA LEU A 459 -24.72 10.10 -24.14
C LEU A 459 -23.92 9.43 -25.26
N GLU A 460 -23.13 10.21 -26.01
CA GLU A 460 -22.19 9.67 -27.00
C GLU A 460 -21.17 8.73 -26.35
N GLY A 461 -20.54 9.14 -25.24
CA GLY A 461 -19.61 8.33 -24.46
C GLY A 461 -20.23 7.03 -23.95
N LEU A 462 -21.45 7.08 -23.40
CA LEU A 462 -22.21 5.88 -22.99
C LEU A 462 -22.51 4.95 -24.16
N ALA A 463 -22.80 5.49 -25.35
CA ALA A 463 -22.99 4.70 -26.56
C ALA A 463 -21.71 3.95 -26.95
N TRP A 464 -20.57 4.61 -26.87
CA TRP A 464 -19.26 4.05 -27.18
C TRP A 464 -18.88 2.89 -26.26
N ILE A 465 -19.07 3.05 -24.94
CA ILE A 465 -18.80 1.97 -23.97
C ILE A 465 -19.93 0.92 -23.90
N LYS A 466 -20.96 1.05 -24.75
CA LYS A 466 -22.13 0.17 -24.82
C LYS A 466 -22.93 0.09 -23.52
N GLN A 467 -23.02 1.19 -22.76
CA GLN A 467 -23.77 1.30 -21.50
C GLN A 467 -24.87 2.39 -21.55
N LEU A 468 -25.56 2.53 -22.69
CA LEU A 468 -26.66 3.50 -22.83
C LEU A 468 -27.83 3.23 -21.90
N ASP A 469 -27.99 2.00 -21.43
CA ASP A 469 -28.98 1.60 -20.44
C ASP A 469 -28.81 2.33 -19.09
N VAL A 470 -27.57 2.71 -18.74
CA VAL A 470 -27.26 3.49 -17.52
C VAL A 470 -27.79 4.92 -17.61
N ALA A 471 -28.00 5.45 -18.81
CA ALA A 471 -28.40 6.85 -19.00
C ALA A 471 -29.74 7.18 -18.31
N HIS A 472 -30.70 6.25 -18.38
CA HIS A 472 -32.02 6.47 -17.82
C HIS A 472 -31.98 6.60 -16.29
N SER A 473 -31.35 5.64 -15.62
CA SER A 473 -31.24 5.62 -14.15
C SER A 473 -30.40 6.80 -13.64
N ALA A 474 -29.31 7.14 -14.33
CA ALA A 474 -28.47 8.27 -13.96
C ALA A 474 -29.24 9.61 -14.04
N LEU A 475 -30.02 9.83 -15.10
CA LEU A 475 -30.86 11.03 -15.22
C LEU A 475 -31.95 11.06 -14.15
N GLU A 476 -32.58 9.92 -13.87
CA GLU A 476 -33.61 9.82 -12.83
C GLU A 476 -33.06 10.16 -11.44
N GLU A 477 -31.94 9.56 -11.06
CA GLU A 477 -31.24 9.82 -9.80
C GLU A 477 -30.87 11.31 -9.67
N ALA A 478 -30.24 11.89 -10.69
CA ALA A 478 -29.84 13.29 -10.69
C ALA A 478 -31.06 14.23 -10.60
N LEU A 479 -32.15 13.94 -11.32
CA LEU A 479 -33.39 14.72 -11.26
C LEU A 479 -34.05 14.63 -9.89
N ALA A 480 -34.07 13.45 -9.27
CA ALA A 480 -34.62 13.27 -7.94
C ALA A 480 -33.84 14.09 -6.90
N THR A 481 -32.51 14.12 -6.98
CA THR A 481 -31.67 14.94 -6.08
C THR A 481 -31.85 16.44 -6.34
N LEU A 482 -32.04 16.85 -7.59
CA LEU A 482 -32.27 18.26 -7.95
C LEU A 482 -33.71 18.73 -7.67
N ALA A 483 -34.68 17.82 -7.61
CA ALA A 483 -36.09 18.16 -7.36
C ALA A 483 -36.32 18.84 -5.99
N SER A 484 -35.47 18.55 -5.01
CA SER A 484 -35.48 19.23 -3.71
C SER A 484 -34.85 20.64 -3.76
N HIS A 485 -34.26 21.05 -4.89
CA HIS A 485 -33.50 22.30 -5.08
C HIS A 485 -33.99 23.16 -6.28
N ILE A 486 -35.20 22.89 -6.80
CA ILE A 486 -35.76 23.44 -8.06
C ILE A 486 -35.71 24.97 -8.15
N GLY A 487 -35.81 25.68 -7.02
CA GLY A 487 -36.00 27.15 -6.99
C GLY A 487 -34.88 27.99 -7.62
N LYS A 488 -33.65 27.47 -7.81
CA LYS A 488 -32.51 28.24 -8.37
C LYS A 488 -31.94 27.70 -9.70
N HIS A 489 -32.34 26.51 -10.15
CA HIS A 489 -31.63 25.79 -11.23
C HIS A 489 -32.55 25.08 -12.24
N LEU A 490 -33.65 25.76 -12.59
CA LEU A 490 -34.68 25.27 -13.50
C LEU A 490 -34.13 24.80 -14.87
N CYS A 491 -33.09 25.45 -15.40
CA CYS A 491 -32.49 25.09 -16.70
C CYS A 491 -31.82 23.70 -16.69
N ILE A 492 -31.12 23.36 -15.59
CA ILE A 492 -30.48 22.04 -15.41
C ILE A 492 -31.57 20.96 -15.36
N TYR A 493 -32.60 21.22 -14.56
CA TYR A 493 -33.73 20.32 -14.40
C TYR A 493 -34.48 20.09 -15.72
N ILE A 494 -34.76 21.15 -16.49
CA ILE A 494 -35.42 21.04 -17.80
C ILE A 494 -34.58 20.23 -18.79
N GLY A 495 -33.26 20.49 -18.85
CA GLY A 495 -32.36 19.78 -19.76
C GLY A 495 -32.29 18.28 -19.47
N LEU A 496 -32.13 17.91 -18.20
CA LEU A 496 -32.10 16.50 -17.77
C LEU A 496 -33.48 15.83 -17.94
N ALA A 497 -34.58 16.52 -17.61
CA ALA A 497 -35.93 16.00 -17.73
C ALA A 497 -36.36 15.77 -19.19
N TYR A 498 -35.96 16.65 -20.10
CA TYR A 498 -36.19 16.49 -21.54
C TYR A 498 -35.54 15.20 -22.06
N LEU A 499 -34.26 14.97 -21.74
CA LEU A 499 -33.56 13.76 -22.16
C LEU A 499 -34.07 12.51 -21.44
N TRP A 500 -34.45 12.60 -20.17
CA TRP A 500 -35.07 11.49 -19.45
C TRP A 500 -36.37 11.06 -20.15
N HIS A 501 -37.22 12.01 -20.54
CA HIS A 501 -38.45 11.72 -21.27
C HIS A 501 -38.18 11.10 -22.66
N GLN A 502 -37.19 11.61 -23.41
CA GLN A 502 -36.78 11.03 -24.70
C GLN A 502 -36.22 9.60 -24.55
N SER A 503 -35.46 9.34 -23.49
CA SER A 503 -34.89 8.02 -23.21
C SER A 503 -35.96 6.95 -22.96
N ARG A 504 -37.08 7.34 -22.33
CA ARG A 504 -38.19 6.46 -21.96
C ARG A 504 -39.05 6.01 -23.15
N GLN A 505 -39.13 6.81 -24.22
CA GLN A 505 -39.98 6.53 -25.38
C GLN A 505 -39.27 5.74 -26.50
N SER A 506 -37.97 5.49 -26.33
CA SER A 506 -37.08 5.12 -27.42
C SER A 506 -36.38 3.79 -27.15
N SER A 507 -36.67 2.73 -27.94
CA SER A 507 -35.76 1.59 -28.02
C SER A 507 -34.36 2.10 -28.41
N GLY A 508 -33.28 1.75 -27.71
CA GLY A 508 -31.95 2.41 -27.77
C GLY A 508 -31.33 2.67 -29.16
N LYS A 509 -31.88 2.08 -30.23
CA LYS A 509 -31.64 2.46 -31.63
C LYS A 509 -32.04 3.90 -31.98
N TYR A 510 -33.10 4.45 -31.37
CA TYR A 510 -33.61 5.80 -31.66
C TYR A 510 -32.80 6.89 -30.96
N ILE A 511 -32.29 6.64 -29.75
CA ILE A 511 -31.31 7.52 -29.08
C ILE A 511 -30.01 7.57 -29.88
N ARG A 512 -29.51 6.41 -30.36
CA ARG A 512 -28.35 6.35 -31.28
C ARG A 512 -28.58 7.15 -32.56
N ARG A 513 -29.77 7.06 -33.15
CA ARG A 513 -30.13 7.82 -34.36
C ARG A 513 -30.27 9.32 -34.09
N GLN A 514 -30.86 9.73 -32.97
CA GLN A 514 -30.95 11.14 -32.59
C GLN A 514 -29.61 11.74 -32.22
N ILE A 515 -28.73 11.01 -31.52
CA ILE A 515 -27.34 11.45 -31.29
C ILE A 515 -26.67 11.68 -32.65
N MET A 516 -26.81 10.75 -33.60
CA MET A 516 -26.21 10.87 -34.94
C MET A 516 -26.84 11.98 -35.82
N GLU A 517 -28.15 12.23 -35.73
CA GLU A 517 -28.83 13.33 -36.41
C GLU A 517 -28.44 14.68 -35.78
N PHE A 518 -28.32 14.77 -34.45
CA PHE A 518 -27.91 15.98 -33.74
C PHE A 518 -26.43 16.32 -33.95
N THR A 519 -25.56 15.30 -34.09
CA THR A 519 -24.16 15.48 -34.47
C THR A 519 -23.98 16.07 -35.85
N SER A 520 -24.97 15.97 -36.74
CA SER A 520 -24.93 16.55 -38.10
C SER A 520 -25.34 18.03 -38.15
N THR A 521 -26.13 18.50 -37.17
CA THR A 521 -26.73 19.84 -37.17
C THR A 521 -25.88 20.94 -36.51
N LYS A 522 -24.73 20.61 -35.91
CA LYS A 522 -23.80 21.60 -35.31
C LYS A 522 -22.67 22.08 -36.23
N GLU A 523 -22.67 21.67 -37.51
CA GLU A 523 -21.78 22.22 -38.55
C GLU A 523 -22.34 23.49 -39.24
N ILE A 524 -23.26 24.24 -38.61
CA ILE A 524 -23.72 25.56 -39.10
C ILE A 524 -23.55 26.62 -38.02
#